data_AF-A0A6G6F9B6-F1
#
_entry.id   AF-A0A6G6F9B6-F1
#
_cell.length_a   1.000
_cell.length_b   1.000
_cell.length_c   1.000
_cell.angle_alpha   90.00
_cell.angle_beta   90.00
_cell.angle_gamma   90.00
#
_symmetry.space_group_name_H-M   'P 1'
#
loop_
_entity.id
_entity.type
_entity.pdbx_description
1 polymer ?
#
loop_
_entity_poly.entity_id
_entity_poly.type
_entity_poly.pdbx_seq_one_letter_code
_entity_poly.pdbx_strand_id
1 'polypeptide(L)'
;MGAGAVLAAAVCAPLSAQVAGERIQITGEIIDTWCYFSGVMGGPEAVVGSAHHTCALWCSAGGIPVGLLGDDGEVYMVLKLGDDDASAGGDTQLRLASHQITADGMLYQRDGLNYLVVSEVVADDGIVNLSHDDFGVTPGFAIPEPKE
;
A
#
# COMPACT_ATOMS: atom_id res chain seq x y z
N MET A 1 -60.74 9.16 35.91
CA MET A 1 -59.57 8.27 36.07
C MET A 1 -58.82 8.32 34.74
N GLY A 2 -57.75 9.13 34.67
CA GLY A 2 -57.11 9.53 33.42
C GLY A 2 -56.11 8.48 32.90
N ALA A 3 -56.17 8.19 31.60
CA ALA A 3 -55.19 7.39 30.90
C ALA A 3 -54.00 8.27 30.49
N GLY A 4 -52.83 8.00 31.08
CA GLY A 4 -51.57 8.65 30.71
C GLY A 4 -51.03 8.05 29.42
N ALA A 5 -50.92 8.87 28.38
CA ALA A 5 -50.23 8.50 27.15
C ALA A 5 -48.71 8.68 27.35
N VAL A 6 -47.98 7.57 27.33
CA VAL A 6 -46.51 7.57 27.34
C VAL A 6 -46.04 7.83 25.91
N LEU A 7 -45.46 9.01 25.66
CA LEU A 7 -44.73 9.30 24.42
C LEU A 7 -43.45 8.46 24.40
N ALA A 8 -43.37 7.49 23.49
CA ALA A 8 -42.12 6.80 23.18
C ALA A 8 -41.22 7.74 22.37
N ALA A 9 -40.11 8.19 22.96
CA ALA A 9 -39.07 8.90 22.24
C ALA A 9 -38.33 7.92 21.33
N ALA A 10 -38.52 8.07 20.01
CA ALA A 10 -37.74 7.34 19.01
C ALA A 10 -36.30 7.83 19.07
N VAL A 11 -35.40 6.99 19.58
CA VAL A 11 -33.95 7.22 19.52
C VAL A 11 -33.52 7.03 18.07
N CYS A 12 -33.30 8.13 17.36
CA CYS A 12 -32.59 8.11 16.08
C CYS A 12 -31.15 7.64 16.35
N ALA A 13 -30.86 6.38 16.09
CA ALA A 13 -29.48 5.92 15.99
C ALA A 13 -28.79 6.67 14.83
N PRO A 14 -27.55 7.16 15.01
CA PRO A 14 -26.82 7.75 13.91
C PRO A 14 -26.62 6.69 12.83
N LEU A 15 -27.12 6.97 11.62
CA LEU A 15 -26.78 6.24 10.43
C LEU A 15 -25.26 6.33 10.27
N SER A 16 -24.57 5.19 10.38
CA SER A 16 -23.11 5.10 10.20
C SER A 16 -22.74 5.87 8.94
N ALA A 17 -21.97 6.96 9.09
CA ALA A 17 -21.40 7.66 7.95
C ALA A 17 -20.47 6.66 7.25
N GLN A 18 -20.92 6.08 6.14
CA GLN A 18 -20.00 5.42 5.23
C GLN A 18 -18.98 6.48 4.83
N VAL A 19 -17.70 6.23 5.12
CA VAL A 19 -16.62 7.03 4.56
C VAL A 19 -16.77 6.93 3.05
N ALA A 20 -17.30 7.98 2.43
CA ALA A 20 -17.40 8.08 0.99
C ALA A 20 -15.97 8.13 0.47
N GLY A 21 -15.59 7.13 -0.33
CA GLY A 21 -14.28 7.12 -0.97
C GLY A 21 -14.18 8.24 -2.00
N GLU A 22 -12.98 8.79 -2.19
CA GLU A 22 -12.68 9.78 -3.23
C GLU A 22 -12.08 9.06 -4.44
N ARG A 23 -12.57 9.34 -5.66
CA ARG A 23 -11.93 8.83 -6.88
C ARG A 23 -10.68 9.68 -7.15
N ILE A 24 -9.51 9.06 -7.17
CA ILE A 24 -8.24 9.72 -7.43
C ILE A 24 -7.47 9.01 -8.54
N GLN A 25 -6.57 9.76 -9.17
CA GLN A 25 -5.49 9.23 -9.98
C GLN A 25 -4.16 9.66 -9.36
N ILE A 26 -3.29 8.71 -9.04
CA ILE A 26 -2.03 8.94 -8.32
C ILE A 26 -0.90 8.20 -9.02
N THR A 27 0.25 8.85 -9.17
CA THR A 27 1.49 8.25 -9.65
C THR A 27 2.41 8.00 -8.48
N GLY A 28 3.07 6.84 -8.47
CA GLY A 28 4.01 6.47 -7.42
C GLY A 28 4.64 5.10 -7.63
N GLU A 29 5.58 4.75 -6.76
CA GLU A 29 6.27 3.46 -6.76
C GLU A 29 5.50 2.42 -5.94
N ILE A 30 5.33 1.21 -6.46
CA ILE A 30 4.83 0.07 -5.68
C ILE A 30 5.93 -0.45 -4.75
N ILE A 31 5.71 -0.32 -3.44
CA ILE A 31 6.69 -0.63 -2.39
C ILE A 31 6.26 -1.79 -1.49
N ASP A 32 7.23 -2.48 -0.90
CA ASP A 32 7.01 -3.42 0.20
C ASP A 32 6.82 -2.66 1.51
N THR A 33 5.60 -2.66 2.04
CA THR A 33 5.24 -1.91 3.25
C THR A 33 5.92 -2.46 4.50
N TRP A 34 6.26 -3.76 4.54
CA TRP A 34 6.92 -4.34 5.70
C TRP A 34 8.33 -3.76 5.85
N CYS A 35 9.15 -3.83 4.82
CA CYS A 35 10.51 -3.30 4.89
C CYS A 35 10.52 -1.77 5.00
N TYR A 36 9.62 -1.09 4.27
CA TYR A 36 9.49 0.38 4.32
C TYR A 36 9.20 0.91 5.72
N PHE A 37 8.26 0.31 6.45
CA PHE A 37 7.86 0.79 7.79
C PHE A 37 8.64 0.15 8.94
N SER A 38 9.06 -1.11 8.83
CA SER A 38 9.80 -1.78 9.92
C SER A 38 11.28 -1.37 9.96
N GLY A 39 11.84 -0.96 8.82
CA GLY A 39 13.26 -0.67 8.68
C GLY A 39 14.17 -1.90 8.83
N VAL A 40 13.62 -3.12 8.77
CA VAL A 40 14.38 -4.37 8.93
C VAL A 40 15.48 -4.52 7.88
N MET A 41 15.31 -3.88 6.72
CA MET A 41 16.23 -3.88 5.59
C MET A 41 16.84 -2.49 5.33
N GLY A 42 16.90 -1.63 6.35
CA GLY A 42 17.50 -0.29 6.27
C GLY A 42 16.46 0.83 6.27
N GLY A 43 16.92 2.06 6.02
CA GLY A 43 16.03 3.22 5.92
C GLY A 43 15.15 3.18 4.65
N PRO A 44 14.11 4.02 4.56
CA PRO A 44 13.18 4.06 3.44
C PRO A 44 13.85 4.07 2.06
N GLU A 45 14.93 4.84 1.90
CA GLU A 45 15.65 4.96 0.62
C GLU A 45 16.36 3.67 0.17
N ALA A 46 16.72 2.78 1.11
CA ALA A 46 17.40 1.52 0.81
C ALA A 46 16.41 0.39 0.46
N VAL A 47 15.12 0.59 0.70
CA VAL A 47 14.06 -0.42 0.54
C VAL A 47 13.04 -0.04 -0.54
N VAL A 48 13.42 0.89 -1.39
CA VAL A 48 12.69 1.30 -2.61
C VAL A 48 13.55 1.07 -3.85
N GLY A 49 12.91 1.06 -5.01
CA GLY A 49 13.51 0.90 -6.31
C GLY A 49 14.18 -0.45 -6.54
N SER A 50 15.02 -0.48 -7.56
CA SER A 50 15.75 -1.66 -8.03
C SER A 50 16.62 -2.36 -6.99
N ALA A 51 17.18 -1.66 -5.99
CA ALA A 51 17.96 -2.26 -4.90
C ALA A 51 17.12 -3.27 -4.08
N HIS A 52 15.82 -3.01 -3.95
CA HIS A 52 14.92 -3.78 -3.11
C HIS A 52 13.93 -4.67 -3.90
N HIS A 53 13.97 -4.63 -5.23
CA HIS A 53 13.00 -5.33 -6.09
C HIS A 53 12.86 -6.82 -5.78
N THR A 54 13.97 -7.55 -5.65
CA THR A 54 13.94 -8.99 -5.35
C THR A 54 13.30 -9.28 -3.97
N CYS A 55 13.61 -8.48 -2.96
CA CYS A 55 13.00 -8.63 -1.64
C CYS A 55 11.51 -8.28 -1.66
N ALA A 56 11.13 -7.19 -2.35
CA ALA A 56 9.74 -6.79 -2.50
C ALA A 56 8.88 -7.88 -3.17
N LEU A 57 9.42 -8.57 -4.18
CA LEU A 57 8.78 -9.74 -4.80
C LEU A 57 8.52 -10.86 -3.81
N TRP A 58 9.51 -11.21 -2.98
CA TRP A 58 9.36 -12.28 -1.98
C TRP A 58 8.39 -11.90 -0.86
N CYS A 59 8.41 -10.65 -0.41
CA CYS A 59 7.46 -10.15 0.59
C CYS A 59 6.03 -10.19 0.05
N SER A 60 5.82 -9.72 -1.19
CA SER A 60 4.51 -9.81 -1.85
C SER A 60 4.07 -11.26 -2.01
N ALA A 61 4.94 -12.16 -2.50
CA ALA A 61 4.65 -13.59 -2.62
C ALA A 61 4.32 -14.25 -1.27
N GLY A 62 4.91 -13.74 -0.18
CA GLY A 62 4.64 -14.14 1.20
C GLY A 62 3.34 -13.58 1.77
N GLY A 63 2.60 -12.75 1.02
CA GLY A 63 1.32 -12.17 1.43
C GLY A 63 1.43 -10.84 2.16
N ILE A 64 2.56 -10.13 2.06
CA ILE A 64 2.67 -8.75 2.56
C ILE A 64 1.93 -7.81 1.59
N PRO A 65 0.96 -7.00 2.06
CA PRO A 65 0.32 -6.00 1.22
C PRO A 65 1.32 -4.94 0.73
N VAL A 66 1.26 -4.61 -0.56
CA VAL A 66 2.05 -3.51 -1.11
C VAL A 66 1.44 -2.15 -0.81
N GLY A 67 2.28 -1.14 -0.83
CA GLY A 67 1.89 0.26 -0.83
C GLY A 67 2.19 0.88 -2.18
N LEU A 68 1.59 2.02 -2.45
CA LEU A 68 2.02 2.95 -3.49
C LEU A 68 2.61 4.17 -2.78
N LEU A 69 3.93 4.37 -2.89
CA LEU A 69 4.61 5.58 -2.45
C LEU A 69 4.39 6.65 -3.52
N GLY A 70 3.46 7.56 -3.27
CA GLY A 70 3.09 8.61 -4.21
C GLY A 70 4.23 9.58 -4.46
N ASP A 71 4.22 10.22 -5.63
CA ASP A 71 5.14 11.32 -5.94
C ASP A 71 4.98 12.53 -4.98
N ASP A 72 3.88 12.57 -4.23
CA ASP A 72 3.62 13.52 -3.15
C ASP A 72 4.31 13.15 -1.82
N GLY A 73 4.97 11.99 -1.74
CA GLY A 73 5.67 11.48 -0.57
C GLY A 73 4.79 10.71 0.41
N GLU A 74 3.50 10.54 0.14
CA GLU A 74 2.57 9.81 1.00
C GLU A 74 2.49 8.34 0.60
N VAL A 75 2.26 7.46 1.57
CA VAL A 75 2.06 6.02 1.29
C VAL A 75 0.58 5.69 1.26
N TYR A 76 0.15 5.07 0.16
CA TYR A 76 -1.18 4.56 -0.07
C TYR A 76 -1.18 3.04 0.08
N MET A 77 -1.78 2.51 1.15
CA MET A 77 -1.92 1.07 1.35
C MET A 77 -2.86 0.48 0.31
N VAL A 78 -2.34 -0.36 -0.58
CA VAL A 78 -3.11 -0.92 -1.69
C VAL A 78 -3.89 -2.14 -1.20
N LEU A 79 -5.22 -2.04 -1.19
CA LEU A 79 -6.10 -3.11 -0.73
C LEU A 79 -6.47 -4.09 -1.84
N LYS A 80 -6.48 -3.61 -3.10
CA LYS A 80 -6.80 -4.37 -4.29
C LYS A 80 -6.19 -3.71 -5.53
N LEU A 81 -5.78 -4.52 -6.51
CA LEU A 81 -5.24 -4.10 -7.81
C LEU A 81 -6.09 -4.68 -8.95
N GLY A 82 -6.88 -3.83 -9.62
CA GLY A 82 -7.72 -4.23 -10.74
C GLY A 82 -8.75 -5.27 -10.33
N ASP A 83 -8.92 -6.31 -11.14
CA ASP A 83 -9.82 -7.43 -10.86
C ASP A 83 -9.17 -8.57 -10.05
N ASP A 84 -7.92 -8.40 -9.60
CA ASP A 84 -7.24 -9.40 -8.79
C ASP A 84 -7.92 -9.54 -7.41
N ASP A 85 -8.50 -10.71 -7.16
CA ASP A 85 -9.16 -11.02 -5.88
C ASP A 85 -8.15 -11.49 -4.83
N ALA A 86 -6.90 -11.80 -5.22
CA ALA A 86 -5.81 -11.99 -4.29
C ALA A 86 -5.26 -10.61 -3.88
N SER A 87 -5.75 -10.11 -2.74
CA SER A 87 -5.32 -8.81 -2.18
C SER A 87 -3.80 -8.73 -2.01
N ALA A 88 -3.20 -9.78 -1.45
CA ALA A 88 -1.76 -9.90 -1.26
C ALA A 88 -1.24 -11.20 -1.89
N GLY A 89 -0.12 -11.11 -2.62
CA GLY A 89 0.53 -12.23 -3.31
C GLY A 89 -0.11 -12.65 -4.64
N GLY A 90 -1.04 -11.86 -5.18
CA GLY A 90 -1.58 -12.06 -6.53
C GLY A 90 -0.55 -11.75 -7.63
N ASP A 91 -0.74 -12.35 -8.82
CA ASP A 91 0.17 -12.20 -9.96
C ASP A 91 0.38 -10.72 -10.35
N THR A 92 -0.67 -9.90 -10.20
CA THR A 92 -0.60 -8.47 -10.52
C THR A 92 0.35 -7.75 -9.57
N GLN A 93 0.32 -8.09 -8.28
CA GLN A 93 1.15 -7.46 -7.27
C GLN A 93 2.63 -7.85 -7.45
N LEU A 94 2.89 -9.13 -7.75
CA LEU A 94 4.23 -9.61 -8.08
C LEU A 94 4.80 -8.90 -9.31
N ARG A 95 4.02 -8.78 -10.39
CA ARG A 95 4.46 -8.11 -11.61
C ARG A 95 4.81 -6.64 -11.41
N LEU A 96 4.13 -5.96 -10.50
CA LEU A 96 4.27 -4.52 -10.29
C LEU A 96 5.29 -4.14 -9.22
N ALA A 97 5.94 -5.10 -8.56
CA ALA A 97 6.89 -4.80 -7.48
C ALA A 97 7.98 -3.80 -7.93
N SER A 98 8.14 -2.70 -7.19
CA SER A 98 9.08 -1.59 -7.49
C SER A 98 8.81 -0.84 -8.80
N HIS A 99 7.69 -1.10 -9.48
CA HIS A 99 7.32 -0.33 -10.66
C HIS A 99 6.77 1.04 -10.24
N GLN A 100 7.09 2.07 -11.02
CA GLN A 100 6.33 3.31 -11.00
C GLN A 100 5.09 3.12 -11.86
N ILE A 101 3.92 3.37 -11.27
CA ILE A 101 2.63 3.25 -11.95
C ILE A 101 1.80 4.51 -11.76
N THR A 102 0.88 4.74 -12.70
CA THR A 102 -0.26 5.63 -12.48
C THR A 102 -1.49 4.78 -12.21
N ALA A 103 -2.06 4.90 -11.01
CA ALA A 103 -3.22 4.15 -10.56
C ALA A 103 -4.46 5.04 -10.51
N ASP A 104 -5.57 4.58 -11.09
CA ASP A 104 -6.90 5.19 -10.96
C ASP A 104 -7.75 4.33 -10.02
N GLY A 105 -8.21 4.92 -8.92
CA GLY A 105 -8.69 4.16 -7.76
C GLY A 105 -9.55 4.94 -6.79
N MET A 106 -10.18 4.22 -5.86
CA MET A 106 -10.92 4.83 -4.75
C MET A 106 -10.00 4.96 -3.54
N LEU A 107 -9.77 6.19 -3.09
CA LEU A 107 -9.08 6.53 -1.85
C LEU A 107 -10.08 6.52 -0.68
N TYR A 108 -9.71 5.84 0.39
CA TYR A 108 -10.38 5.91 1.68
C TYR A 108 -9.37 6.35 2.73
N GLN A 109 -9.71 7.38 3.49
CA GLN A 109 -8.89 7.83 4.61
C GLN A 109 -9.53 7.38 5.91
N ARG A 110 -8.80 6.58 6.69
CA ARG A 110 -9.27 6.09 7.99
C ARG A 110 -8.08 5.85 8.91
N ASP A 111 -8.23 6.20 10.18
CA ASP A 111 -7.20 5.96 11.21
C ASP A 111 -5.83 6.61 10.89
N GLY A 112 -5.84 7.69 10.11
CA GLY A 112 -4.62 8.39 9.67
C GLY A 112 -3.87 7.71 8.51
N LEU A 113 -4.48 6.70 7.86
CA LEU A 113 -3.91 5.99 6.73
C LEU A 113 -4.68 6.27 5.44
N ASN A 114 -3.96 6.30 4.32
CA ASN A 114 -4.51 6.30 2.98
C ASN A 114 -4.67 4.86 2.50
N TYR A 115 -5.90 4.42 2.27
CA TYR A 115 -6.20 3.12 1.66
C TYR A 115 -6.64 3.30 0.23
N LEU A 116 -6.03 2.57 -0.69
CA LEU A 116 -6.32 2.66 -2.12
C LEU A 116 -6.88 1.34 -2.64
N VAL A 117 -8.06 1.42 -3.24
CA VAL A 117 -8.64 0.33 -4.04
C VAL A 117 -8.43 0.71 -5.49
N VAL A 118 -7.39 0.15 -6.12
CA VAL A 118 -7.03 0.44 -7.51
C VAL A 118 -7.99 -0.28 -8.43
N SER A 119 -8.68 0.47 -9.29
CA SER A 119 -9.55 -0.12 -10.32
C SER A 119 -8.78 -0.38 -11.61
N GLU A 120 -7.83 0.49 -11.95
CA GLU A 120 -7.05 0.39 -13.18
C GLU A 120 -5.63 0.90 -12.95
N VAL A 121 -4.66 0.21 -13.55
CA VAL A 121 -3.29 0.70 -13.73
C VAL A 121 -3.24 1.37 -15.10
N VAL A 122 -3.29 2.69 -15.12
CA VAL A 122 -3.39 3.53 -16.32
C VAL A 122 -2.06 3.60 -17.07
N ALA A 123 -0.96 3.59 -16.32
CA ALA A 123 0.40 3.54 -16.84
C ALA A 123 1.28 2.66 -15.93
N ASP A 124 2.23 1.98 -16.55
CA ASP A 124 3.26 1.15 -15.90
C ASP A 124 4.59 1.48 -16.57
N ASP A 125 5.39 2.31 -15.91
CA ASP A 125 6.68 2.79 -16.41
C ASP A 125 7.83 1.83 -16.04
N GLY A 126 7.52 0.70 -15.40
CA GLY A 126 8.50 -0.25 -14.90
C GLY A 126 9.33 0.32 -13.75
N ILE A 127 10.49 -0.29 -13.52
CA ILE A 127 11.41 0.15 -12.46
C ILE A 127 12.21 1.36 -12.96
N VAL A 128 11.83 2.54 -12.50
CA VAL A 128 12.50 3.82 -12.85
C VAL A 128 13.51 4.26 -11.79
N ASN A 129 13.33 3.84 -10.54
CA ASN A 129 14.21 4.15 -9.43
C ASN A 129 15.38 3.17 -9.40
N LEU A 130 16.51 3.56 -9.99
CA LEU A 130 17.73 2.73 -10.10
C LEU A 130 18.59 2.77 -8.82
N SER A 131 17.95 2.66 -7.65
CA SER A 131 18.57 2.68 -6.31
C SER A 131 19.72 1.67 -6.09
N HIS A 132 19.85 0.63 -6.93
CA HIS A 132 20.99 -0.29 -6.86
C HIS A 132 22.34 0.39 -7.13
N ASP A 133 22.36 1.53 -7.83
CA ASP A 133 23.56 2.32 -8.06
C ASP A 133 24.12 2.90 -6.74
N ASP A 134 23.25 3.18 -5.77
CA ASP A 134 23.60 3.76 -4.47
C ASP A 134 23.74 2.70 -3.36
N PHE A 135 22.87 1.68 -3.37
CA PHE A 135 22.75 0.71 -2.26
C PHE A 135 23.22 -0.71 -2.59
N GLY A 136 23.44 -1.02 -3.87
CA GLY A 136 23.60 -2.39 -4.35
C GLY A 136 22.31 -3.21 -4.26
N VAL A 137 22.34 -4.46 -4.77
CA VAL A 137 21.16 -5.36 -4.79
C VAL A 137 21.03 -6.23 -3.53
N THR A 138 21.97 -6.11 -2.60
CA THR A 138 21.96 -6.78 -1.30
C THR A 138 22.55 -5.80 -0.31
N PRO A 139 21.76 -5.30 0.66
CA PRO A 139 22.26 -4.34 1.62
C PRO A 139 23.45 -4.93 2.38
N GLY A 140 24.56 -4.18 2.47
CA GLY A 140 25.82 -4.72 3.00
C GLY A 140 25.73 -5.31 4.41
N PHE A 141 24.85 -4.77 5.27
CA PHE A 141 24.60 -5.32 6.61
C PHE A 141 23.88 -6.68 6.62
N ALA A 142 23.26 -7.07 5.50
CA ALA A 142 22.62 -8.38 5.33
C ALA A 142 23.63 -9.47 4.94
N ILE A 143 24.85 -9.09 4.56
CA ILE A 143 25.95 -10.02 4.26
C ILE A 143 26.58 -10.41 5.60
N PRO A 144 26.51 -11.69 6.02
CA PRO A 144 27.13 -12.13 7.26
C PRO A 144 28.63 -11.84 7.25
N GLU A 145 29.17 -11.35 8.37
CA GLU A 145 30.62 -11.27 8.50
C GLU A 145 31.22 -12.68 8.40
N PRO A 146 32.39 -12.83 7.73
CA PRO A 146 33.10 -14.10 7.69
C PRO A 146 33.31 -14.60 9.10
N LYS A 147 33.01 -15.88 9.34
CA LYS A 147 33.43 -16.53 10.58
C LYS A 147 34.95 -16.65 10.53
N GLU A 148 35.64 -15.94 11.42
CA GLU A 148 37.06 -16.17 11.71
C GLU A 148 37.33 -17.62 12.14
#